data_AF-W0DCG5-F1
#
_entry.id   AF-W0DCG5-F1
#
_cell.length_a   1.000
_cell.length_b   1.000
_cell.length_c   1.000
_cell.angle_alpha   90.00
_cell.angle_beta   90.00
_cell.angle_gamma   90.00
#
_symmetry.space_group_name_H-M   'P 1'
#
loop_
_entity.id
_entity.type
_entity.pdbx_description
1 polymer ?
#
loop_
_entity_poly.entity_id
_entity_poly.type
_entity_poly.pdbx_seq_one_letter_code
_entity_poly.pdbx_strand_id
1 'polypeptide(L)'
;MGDITKAGSNRGDLERELEDILRFAKMTYQRYVLTIEDYTREELEGDLKEYTLQLENFVAPLLERAEEEGLEDIAEEIEGYYKRLIDAIKQRLLEI
;
A
#
# COMPACT_ATOMS: atom_id res chain seq x y z
N MET A 1 35.50 6.99 -10.80
CA MET A 1 35.06 5.59 -11.03
C MET A 1 33.81 5.44 -10.18
N GLY A 2 32.62 5.55 -10.78
CA GLY A 2 31.36 5.44 -10.05
C GLY A 2 31.16 3.99 -9.62
N ASP A 3 30.87 3.76 -8.34
CA ASP A 3 30.56 2.44 -7.78
C ASP A 3 29.26 1.91 -8.40
N ILE A 4 29.38 1.15 -9.49
CA ILE A 4 28.26 0.44 -10.15
C ILE A 4 27.65 -0.60 -9.19
N THR A 5 28.38 -1.02 -8.15
CA THR A 5 27.96 -1.97 -7.13
C THR A 5 26.91 -1.43 -6.15
N LYS A 6 26.84 -0.11 -5.93
CA LYS A 6 25.87 0.48 -4.98
C LYS A 6 24.46 0.61 -5.56
N ALA A 7 24.34 0.89 -6.86
CA ALA A 7 23.05 0.99 -7.53
C ALA A 7 22.27 -0.34 -7.49
N GLY A 8 22.96 -1.47 -7.73
CA GLY A 8 22.34 -2.80 -7.64
C GLY A 8 21.96 -3.23 -6.22
N SER A 9 22.67 -2.76 -5.19
CA SER A 9 22.33 -3.06 -3.79
C SER A 9 21.06 -2.31 -3.36
N ASN A 10 20.97 -1.02 -3.69
CA ASN A 10 19.83 -0.19 -3.30
C ASN A 10 18.52 -0.64 -3.95
N ARG A 11 18.57 -1.06 -5.22
CA ARG A 11 17.40 -1.60 -5.91
C ARG A 11 16.90 -2.89 -5.27
N GLY A 12 17.80 -3.82 -4.93
CA GLY A 12 17.41 -5.09 -4.31
C GLY A 12 16.82 -4.91 -2.90
N ASP A 13 17.29 -3.92 -2.14
CA ASP A 13 16.71 -3.58 -0.84
C ASP A 13 15.32 -2.94 -1.00
N LEU A 14 15.15 -2.05 -1.99
CA LEU A 14 13.86 -1.43 -2.32
C LEU A 14 12.83 -2.48 -2.80
N GLU A 15 13.24 -3.40 -3.67
CA GLU A 15 12.37 -4.47 -4.17
C GLU A 15 11.81 -5.31 -3.02
N ARG A 16 12.65 -5.70 -2.05
CA ARG A 16 12.20 -6.44 -0.86
C ARG A 16 11.24 -5.63 0.01
N GLU A 17 11.52 -4.34 0.21
CA GLU A 17 10.64 -3.45 0.95
C GLU A 17 9.26 -3.37 0.29
N LEU A 18 9.21 -3.23 -1.03
CA LEU A 18 7.98 -3.23 -1.82
C LEU A 18 7.25 -4.58 -1.73
N GLU A 19 7.96 -5.72 -1.77
CA GLU A 19 7.35 -7.05 -1.60
C GLU A 19 6.67 -7.22 -0.24
N ASP A 20 7.30 -6.72 0.84
CA ASP A 20 6.72 -6.77 2.17
C ASP A 20 5.49 -5.86 2.29
N ILE A 21 5.54 -4.66 1.71
CA ILE A 21 4.39 -3.74 1.64
C ILE A 21 3.25 -4.37 0.84
N LEU A 22 3.55 -4.98 -0.31
CA LEU A 22 2.56 -5.64 -1.15
C LEU A 22 1.88 -6.78 -0.40
N ARG A 23 2.66 -7.60 0.33
CA ARG A 23 2.12 -8.69 1.15
C ARG A 23 1.19 -8.15 2.22
N PHE A 24 1.60 -7.10 2.92
CA PHE A 24 0.77 -6.44 3.92
C PHE A 24 -0.53 -5.92 3.31
N ALA A 25 -0.46 -5.15 2.21
CA ALA A 25 -1.63 -4.58 1.55
C ALA A 25 -2.62 -5.66 1.08
N LYS A 26 -2.10 -6.75 0.50
CA LYS A 26 -2.88 -7.94 0.10
C LYS A 26 -3.63 -8.55 1.27
N MET A 27 -2.92 -8.86 2.37
CA MET A 27 -3.51 -9.49 3.55
C MET A 27 -4.54 -8.59 4.23
N THR A 28 -4.24 -7.30 4.35
CA THR A 28 -5.14 -6.31 4.94
C THR A 28 -6.43 -6.19 4.12
N TYR A 29 -6.31 -6.02 2.80
CA TYR A 29 -7.48 -5.96 1.93
C TYR A 29 -8.34 -7.23 2.01
N GLN A 30 -7.72 -8.42 1.96
CA GLN A 30 -8.44 -9.68 2.10
C GLN A 30 -9.19 -9.78 3.42
N ARG A 31 -8.58 -9.32 4.52
CA ARG A 31 -9.24 -9.28 5.83
C ARG A 31 -10.48 -8.38 5.80
N TYR A 32 -10.36 -7.16 5.28
CA TYR A 32 -11.52 -6.26 5.15
C TYR A 32 -12.63 -6.89 4.32
N VAL A 33 -12.32 -7.46 3.16
CA VAL A 33 -13.34 -8.12 2.32
C VAL A 33 -14.13 -9.19 3.09
N LEU A 34 -13.51 -9.87 4.06
CA LEU A 34 -14.15 -10.92 4.85
C LEU A 34 -14.89 -10.43 6.09
N THR A 35 -14.47 -9.31 6.69
CA THR A 35 -14.94 -8.91 8.04
C THR A 35 -15.40 -7.46 8.14
N ILE A 36 -15.43 -6.68 7.04
CA ILE A 36 -15.77 -5.25 7.09
C ILE A 36 -17.20 -4.97 7.59
N GLU A 37 -18.10 -5.96 7.48
CA GLU A 37 -19.47 -5.84 7.98
C GLU A 37 -19.54 -5.74 9.50
N ASP A 38 -18.56 -6.30 10.22
CA ASP A 38 -18.49 -6.35 11.68
C ASP A 38 -17.93 -5.06 12.30
N TYR A 39 -17.43 -4.13 11.48
CA TYR A 39 -16.81 -2.90 11.94
C TYR A 39 -17.87 -1.84 12.25
N THR A 40 -17.62 -1.08 13.30
CA THR A 40 -18.40 0.13 13.61
C THR A 40 -17.99 1.28 12.70
N ARG A 41 -18.88 2.29 12.59
CA ARG A 41 -18.59 3.53 11.86
C ARG A 41 -17.32 4.24 12.37
N GLU A 42 -17.14 4.31 13.69
CA GLU A 42 -15.98 4.97 14.30
C GLU A 42 -14.66 4.25 13.96
N GLU A 43 -14.66 2.91 13.98
CA GLU A 43 -13.50 2.11 13.56
C GLU A 43 -13.17 2.36 12.09
N LEU A 44 -14.17 2.32 11.20
CA LEU A 44 -13.98 2.55 9.76
C LEU A 44 -13.50 3.96 9.44
N GLU A 45 -13.97 4.99 10.15
CA GLU A 45 -13.49 6.37 9.98
C GLU A 45 -12.02 6.52 10.43
N GLY A 46 -11.65 5.84 11.52
CA GLY A 46 -10.27 5.76 11.99
C GLY A 46 -9.37 5.09 10.96
N ASP A 47 -9.76 3.91 10.49
CA ASP A 47 -9.02 3.11 9.51
C ASP A 47 -8.89 3.85 8.18
N LEU A 48 -9.96 4.50 7.71
CA LEU A 48 -9.95 5.30 6.49
C LEU A 48 -8.89 6.38 6.56
N LYS A 49 -8.83 7.08 7.69
CA LYS A 49 -7.83 8.13 7.91
C LYS A 49 -6.43 7.54 7.97
N GLU A 50 -6.22 6.45 8.69
CA GLU A 50 -4.92 5.79 8.83
C GLU A 50 -4.39 5.32 7.47
N TYR A 51 -5.15 4.56 6.71
CA TYR A 51 -4.70 4.03 5.42
C TYR A 51 -4.53 5.12 4.35
N THR A 52 -5.33 6.19 4.40
CA THR A 52 -5.11 7.35 3.53
C THR A 52 -3.78 8.04 3.86
N LEU A 53 -3.49 8.29 5.14
CA LEU A 53 -2.23 8.89 5.56
C LEU A 53 -1.03 7.98 5.29
N GLN A 54 -1.20 6.66 5.43
CA GLN A 54 -0.18 5.68 5.10
C GLN A 54 0.15 5.72 3.60
N LEU A 55 -0.89 5.75 2.76
CA LEU A 55 -0.73 5.85 1.31
C LEU A 55 0.02 7.14 0.94
N GLU A 56 -0.43 8.29 1.43
CA GLU A 56 0.09 9.59 1.04
C GLU A 56 1.52 9.85 1.54
N ASN A 57 1.81 9.53 2.79
CA ASN A 57 3.05 9.96 3.44
C ASN A 57 4.18 8.93 3.37
N PHE A 58 3.86 7.65 3.18
CA PHE A 58 4.85 6.58 3.24
C PHE A 58 4.89 5.75 1.97
N VAL A 59 3.73 5.30 1.49
CA VAL A 59 3.67 4.40 0.33
C VAL A 59 3.95 5.16 -0.96
N ALA A 60 3.24 6.27 -1.23
CA ALA A 60 3.38 7.02 -2.47
C ALA A 60 4.84 7.46 -2.77
N PRO A 61 5.62 7.99 -1.80
CA PRO A 61 7.04 8.27 -2.02
C PRO A 61 7.88 7.03 -2.35
N LEU A 62 7.52 5.86 -1.82
CA LEU A 62 8.19 4.59 -2.17
C LEU A 62 7.79 4.12 -3.57
N LEU A 63 6.55 4.33 -3.98
CA LEU A 63 6.09 4.00 -5.34
C LEU A 63 6.80 4.86 -6.38
N GLU A 64 6.94 6.17 -6.15
CA GLU A 64 7.69 7.06 -7.04
C GLU A 64 9.14 6.59 -7.21
N ARG A 65 9.80 6.23 -6.10
CA ARG A 65 11.15 5.64 -6.14
C ARG A 65 11.20 4.29 -6.85
N ALA A 66 10.15 3.48 -6.75
CA ALA A 66 10.05 2.19 -7.42
C ALA A 66 9.99 2.37 -8.95
N GLU A 67 9.24 3.37 -9.43
CA GLU A 67 9.17 3.72 -10.84
C GLU A 67 10.55 4.15 -11.38
N GLU A 68 11.29 4.97 -10.63
CA GLU A 68 12.64 5.39 -11.02
C GLU A 68 13.64 4.23 -11.15
N GLU A 69 13.43 3.14 -10.39
CA GLU A 69 14.30 1.97 -10.34
C GLU A 69 13.82 0.80 -11.24
N GLY A 70 12.76 1.00 -12.03
CA GLY A 70 12.21 -0.01 -12.93
C GLY A 70 11.50 -1.16 -12.19
N LEU A 71 10.74 -0.80 -11.15
CA LEU A 71 9.91 -1.69 -10.32
C LEU A 71 8.43 -1.24 -10.39
N GLU A 72 8.00 -0.78 -11.56
CA GLU A 72 6.66 -0.21 -11.78
C GLU A 72 5.55 -1.24 -11.48
N ASP A 73 5.72 -2.49 -11.91
CA ASP A 73 4.71 -3.53 -11.77
C ASP A 73 4.31 -3.76 -10.30
N ILE A 74 5.29 -3.84 -9.40
CA ILE A 74 5.03 -4.04 -7.97
C ILE A 74 4.43 -2.78 -7.34
N ALA A 75 4.85 -1.61 -7.82
CA ALA A 75 4.33 -0.33 -7.33
C ALA A 75 2.85 -0.15 -7.67
N GLU A 76 2.47 -0.45 -8.92
CA GLU A 76 1.08 -0.42 -9.37
C GLU A 76 0.21 -1.43 -8.59
N GLU A 77 0.73 -2.63 -8.32
CA GLU A 77 0.00 -3.60 -7.50
C GLU A 77 -0.25 -3.07 -6.08
N ILE A 78 0.76 -2.50 -5.41
CA ILE A 78 0.63 -1.93 -4.07
C ILE A 78 -0.43 -0.83 -4.08
N GLU A 79 -0.31 0.13 -5.00
CA GLU A 79 -1.25 1.23 -5.13
C GLU A 79 -2.69 0.73 -5.33
N GLY A 80 -2.85 -0.30 -6.17
CA GLY A 80 -4.13 -0.95 -6.44
C GLY A 80 -4.76 -1.55 -5.19
N TYR A 81 -3.99 -2.19 -4.31
CA TYR A 81 -4.53 -2.74 -3.05
C TYR A 81 -4.92 -1.64 -2.06
N TYR A 82 -4.13 -0.57 -1.92
CA TYR A 82 -4.49 0.55 -1.06
C TYR A 82 -5.76 1.25 -1.56
N LYS A 83 -5.87 1.52 -2.86
CA LYS A 83 -7.08 2.11 -3.46
C LYS A 83 -8.31 1.23 -3.18
N ARG A 84 -8.22 -0.08 -3.44
CA ARG A 84 -9.32 -1.03 -3.18
C ARG A 84 -9.71 -1.10 -1.70
N LEU A 85 -8.73 -1.05 -0.79
CA LEU A 85 -8.97 -1.04 0.66
C LEU A 85 -9.70 0.23 1.09
N ILE A 86 -9.19 1.40 0.68
CA ILE A 86 -9.79 2.70 0.97
C ILE A 86 -11.20 2.78 0.41
N ASP A 87 -11.41 2.31 -0.82
CA ASP A 87 -12.72 2.32 -1.46
C ASP A 87 -13.70 1.37 -0.75
N ALA A 88 -13.26 0.18 -0.34
CA ALA A 88 -14.10 -0.73 0.44
C ALA A 88 -14.57 -0.08 1.76
N ILE A 89 -13.67 0.60 2.47
CA ILE A 89 -14.00 1.32 3.70
C ILE A 89 -14.99 2.46 3.43
N LYS A 90 -14.75 3.26 2.39
CA LYS A 90 -15.66 4.35 1.99
C LYS A 90 -17.04 3.83 1.62
N GLN A 91 -17.13 2.75 0.84
CA GLN A 91 -18.42 2.15 0.46
C GLN A 91 -19.17 1.69 1.70
N ARG A 92 -18.50 1.00 2.64
CA ARG A 92 -19.15 0.56 3.88
C ARG A 92 -19.67 1.73 4.71
N LEU A 93 -18.93 2.82 4.81
CA LEU A 93 -19.36 4.03 5.53
C LEU A 93 -20.60 4.71 4.93
N LEU A 94 -20.89 4.49 3.65
CA LEU A 94 -22.12 4.96 2.99
C LEU A 94 -23.33 4.07 3.29
N GLU A 95 -23.11 2.81 3.67
CA GLU A 95 -24.16 1.83 3.92
C GLU A 95 -24.64 1.77 5.38
N ILE A 96 -23.80 2.19 6.33
CA ILE A 96 -24.10 2.23 7.77
C ILE A 96 -24.70 3.58 8.16
#